data_AF-A0A6A6PUK5-F1
#
_entry.id   AF-A0A6A6PUK5-F1
#
_cell.length_a   1.000
_cell.length_b   1.000
_cell.length_c   1.000
_cell.angle_alpha   90.00
_cell.angle_beta   90.00
_cell.angle_gamma   90.00
#
_symmetry.space_group_name_H-M   'P 1'
#
loop_
_entity.id
_entity.type
_entity.pdbx_description
1 polymer ?
#
loop_
_entity_poly.entity_id
_entity_poly.type
_entity_poly.pdbx_seq_one_letter_code
_entity_poly.pdbx_strand_id
1 'polypeptide(L)'
;MPRNRSVVQRPQRGPRRSSSSAGPQPPTRLFSREGSPSKNVHFSRNLIMGPHDPARRSQSPMRPALHGSGGAADSPTIQLRQEQAGGRTTGRGRNGRDGRTAAARRGTSSNNSPMRRASGGIKSTPKTASGQRARDTEQSLASRTLPADELDEGWYMKSPEEKHSLICHGVEELKSKIRSFAVSFPPPRAELDAMSSLLVENNACLVRYIGCLAQGGKGGLEGWKRLLQDETCRHALVFGIIGQALKENVFSALCFGAGEKLKATLDRADEKSIGKEGFIRTQERADEILKGSAHSLTPSAMIAAVAPVVLQLEKMLLPLWAQGGTEPSWTAKNKRHELAEIVMAAAGLNQRMRLDGETVYSWPPTFKDEEFEPERMESFNLAEMIAQSPYKRKEINGSERAILPKGSEHKSEAIVRVVCFPGLVAYAQGGGDVAKRELAGEDDHAPRSKSNKRHRAEDEPSGDDGFRTKVLSKSVVLLQWGKQRLLTKEAGTGRHIQAMKEGSKKYEVDYEGFVELYDVFLKRTQQEREALQPNGSSWLPDVSRLWSPSRSPSQGA
;
A
#
# COMPACT_ATOMS: atom_id res chain seq x y z
N MET A 1 5.23 -26.99 74.22
CA MET A 1 6.05 -27.74 75.20
C MET A 1 7.01 -28.66 74.42
N PRO A 2 8.25 -28.89 74.88
CA PRO A 2 9.44 -28.47 74.12
C PRO A 2 10.45 -29.57 73.69
N ARG A 3 11.41 -29.16 72.83
CA ARG A 3 12.82 -29.59 72.67
C ARG A 3 13.16 -31.06 72.35
N ASN A 4 13.94 -31.29 71.27
CA ASN A 4 15.38 -31.54 71.40
C ASN A 4 16.18 -31.52 70.08
N ARG A 5 17.47 -31.15 70.21
CA ARG A 5 18.53 -31.01 69.19
C ARG A 5 19.39 -32.27 69.08
N SER A 6 19.98 -32.49 67.90
CA SER A 6 21.32 -33.10 67.64
C SER A 6 21.58 -32.97 66.12
N VAL A 7 22.55 -32.26 65.53
CA VAL A 7 24.03 -32.16 65.64
C VAL A 7 24.77 -33.49 65.52
N VAL A 8 25.33 -33.80 64.34
CA VAL A 8 26.62 -34.50 64.07
C VAL A 8 27.06 -34.16 62.62
N GLN A 9 28.00 -33.22 62.45
CA GLN A 9 29.40 -33.37 62.00
C GLN A 9 29.69 -33.78 60.53
N ARG A 10 30.42 -32.88 59.85
CA ARG A 10 31.25 -33.08 58.65
C ARG A 10 32.43 -34.02 58.93
N PRO A 11 33.07 -34.52 57.85
CA PRO A 11 34.52 -34.40 57.76
C PRO A 11 34.98 -33.60 56.52
N GLN A 12 36.00 -32.78 56.76
CA GLN A 12 36.81 -32.07 55.77
C GLN A 12 38.13 -32.83 55.51
N ARG A 13 38.81 -32.37 54.45
CA ARG A 13 40.23 -32.56 54.03
C ARG A 13 40.37 -33.62 52.94
N GLY A 14 41.09 -33.39 51.84
CA GLY A 14 42.04 -32.33 51.48
C GLY A 14 42.71 -32.68 50.13
N PRO A 15 43.71 -31.90 49.67
CA PRO A 15 43.92 -31.59 48.25
C PRO A 15 45.11 -32.30 47.59
N ARG A 16 45.18 -32.31 46.24
CA ARG A 16 46.41 -32.36 45.40
C ARG A 16 46.03 -32.21 43.90
N ARG A 17 46.41 -31.10 43.26
CA ARG A 17 47.57 -30.89 42.36
C ARG A 17 47.45 -31.52 40.95
N SER A 18 47.21 -30.63 39.98
CA SER A 18 47.87 -30.47 38.66
C SER A 18 48.47 -31.69 37.93
N SER A 19 47.99 -31.95 36.71
CA SER A 19 48.85 -31.99 35.50
C SER A 19 48.03 -32.17 34.22
N SER A 20 48.47 -31.42 33.20
CA SER A 20 48.22 -31.56 31.77
C SER A 20 47.93 -32.96 31.23
N SER A 21 46.96 -33.08 30.33
CA SER A 21 47.17 -33.82 29.08
C SER A 21 46.17 -33.35 28.01
N ALA A 22 46.74 -33.09 26.84
CA ALA A 22 46.03 -32.77 25.61
C ALA A 22 45.20 -33.99 25.16
N GLY A 23 43.99 -33.74 24.67
CA GLY A 23 43.11 -34.72 24.06
C GLY A 23 42.30 -34.07 22.94
N PRO A 24 41.97 -34.81 21.87
CA PRO A 24 41.92 -34.30 20.50
C PRO A 24 40.61 -33.60 20.15
N GLN A 25 40.71 -32.55 19.33
CA GLN A 25 39.56 -31.92 18.69
C GLN A 25 38.89 -32.87 17.70
N PRO A 26 37.55 -32.98 17.70
CA PRO A 26 36.82 -33.59 16.60
C PRO A 26 36.67 -32.61 15.42
N PRO A 27 36.54 -33.13 14.18
CA PRO A 27 36.82 -32.38 12.97
C PRO A 27 35.73 -31.35 12.62
N THR A 28 36.19 -30.13 12.36
CA THR A 28 35.48 -29.08 11.64
C THR A 28 35.08 -29.58 10.25
N ARG A 29 33.84 -30.04 10.09
CA ARG A 29 33.26 -30.30 8.76
C ARG A 29 32.54 -29.06 8.26
N LEU A 30 33.25 -28.34 7.40
CA LEU A 30 32.73 -27.42 6.40
C LEU A 30 31.76 -28.15 5.47
N PHE A 31 30.46 -27.93 5.66
CA PHE A 31 29.45 -28.07 4.60
C PHE A 31 28.31 -27.07 4.86
N SER A 32 28.55 -25.79 4.59
CA SER A 32 27.48 -24.83 4.35
C SER A 32 27.18 -24.84 2.86
N ARG A 33 26.20 -25.66 2.45
CA ARG A 33 25.61 -25.60 1.11
C ARG A 33 24.24 -24.93 1.20
N GLU A 34 24.25 -23.69 0.71
CA GLU A 34 23.18 -22.95 0.04
C GLU A 34 21.73 -23.47 0.23
N GLY A 35 21.04 -22.92 1.22
CA GLY A 35 19.60 -22.71 1.16
C GLY A 35 19.32 -21.33 0.55
N SER A 36 18.76 -21.34 -0.66
CA SER A 36 18.37 -20.16 -1.44
C SER A 36 17.33 -19.27 -0.74
N PRO A 37 17.16 -18.01 -1.20
CA PRO A 37 17.18 -16.86 -0.31
C PRO A 37 15.83 -16.15 -0.19
N SER A 38 15.46 -15.77 1.03
CA SER A 38 14.70 -14.54 1.24
C SER A 38 15.64 -13.36 0.96
N LYS A 39 15.83 -13.04 -0.32
CA LYS A 39 16.42 -11.76 -0.74
C LYS A 39 15.47 -10.67 -0.25
N ASN A 40 15.80 -10.08 0.88
CA ASN A 40 15.31 -8.77 1.26
C ASN A 40 15.71 -7.81 0.15
N VAL A 41 14.75 -7.47 -0.71
CA VAL A 41 14.89 -6.35 -1.63
C VAL A 41 14.87 -5.09 -0.76
N HIS A 42 16.06 -4.64 -0.36
CA HIS A 42 16.26 -3.29 0.12
C HIS A 42 15.91 -2.35 -1.04
N PHE A 43 14.73 -1.74 -0.99
CA PHE A 43 14.51 -0.48 -1.70
C PHE A 43 15.23 0.61 -0.91
N SER A 44 16.46 0.92 -1.31
CA SER A 44 17.15 2.13 -0.87
C SER A 44 16.29 3.34 -1.23
N ARG A 45 15.64 3.92 -0.21
CA ARG A 45 14.72 5.05 -0.33
C ARG A 45 15.51 6.34 -0.08
N ASN A 46 16.34 6.75 -1.05
CA ASN A 46 16.85 8.11 -1.11
C ASN A 46 15.94 8.92 -2.03
N LEU A 47 14.86 9.47 -1.46
CA LEU A 47 14.19 10.65 -2.00
C LEU A 47 14.89 11.88 -1.41
N ILE A 48 16.11 12.14 -1.87
CA ILE A 48 16.72 13.47 -1.80
C ILE A 48 16.80 13.97 -3.24
N MET A 49 16.13 15.10 -3.47
CA MET A 49 16.04 15.75 -4.77
C MET A 49 17.41 16.22 -5.26
N GLY A 50 17.81 15.72 -6.42
CA GLY A 50 18.86 16.29 -7.29
C GLY A 50 18.46 16.07 -8.75
N PRO A 51 18.86 16.94 -9.68
CA PRO A 51 18.39 16.88 -11.06
C PRO A 51 19.10 15.73 -11.79
N HIS A 52 18.35 14.74 -12.27
CA HIS A 52 18.91 13.74 -13.19
C HIS A 52 17.93 13.31 -14.29
N ASP A 53 18.58 13.16 -15.45
CA ASP A 53 18.16 12.89 -16.82
C ASP A 53 17.22 11.67 -16.99
N PRO A 54 16.06 11.81 -17.65
CA PRO A 54 15.04 10.75 -17.78
C PRO A 54 15.35 9.64 -18.81
N ALA A 55 16.48 9.66 -19.53
CA ALA A 55 16.66 8.81 -20.71
C ALA A 55 17.09 7.34 -20.48
N ARG A 56 17.15 6.79 -19.25
CA ARG A 56 17.81 5.47 -19.02
C ARG A 56 17.14 4.43 -18.13
N ARG A 57 15.86 4.54 -17.75
CA ARG A 57 15.17 3.48 -16.97
C ARG A 57 13.75 3.16 -17.44
N SER A 58 13.63 2.64 -18.66
CA SER A 58 12.42 1.93 -19.12
C SER A 58 12.71 0.99 -20.31
N GLN A 59 13.83 0.28 -20.28
CA GLN A 59 14.08 -0.80 -21.22
C GLN A 59 14.33 -2.11 -20.45
N SER A 60 13.34 -3.00 -20.47
CA SER A 60 13.63 -4.43 -20.43
C SER A 60 14.51 -4.78 -21.64
N PRO A 61 15.47 -5.71 -21.51
CA PRO A 61 16.46 -5.93 -22.54
C PRO A 61 15.81 -6.60 -23.77
N MET A 62 15.64 -5.84 -24.86
CA MET A 62 15.51 -6.45 -26.18
C MET A 62 16.89 -6.92 -26.63
N ARG A 63 17.07 -8.24 -26.75
CA ARG A 63 18.17 -8.81 -27.55
C ARG A 63 17.70 -8.94 -29.00
N PRO A 64 18.57 -8.67 -29.99
CA PRO A 64 18.20 -8.75 -31.41
C PRO A 64 18.00 -10.20 -31.84
N ALA A 65 16.90 -10.45 -32.54
CA ALA A 65 16.64 -11.70 -33.23
C ALA A 65 17.54 -11.80 -34.47
N LEU A 66 18.22 -12.93 -34.59
CA LEU A 66 18.98 -13.33 -35.77
C LEU A 66 18.03 -13.54 -36.96
N HIS A 67 18.47 -13.06 -38.12
CA HIS A 67 17.87 -13.33 -39.41
C HIS A 67 17.71 -14.83 -39.68
N GLY A 68 16.50 -15.23 -40.07
CA GLY A 68 16.18 -16.54 -40.63
C GLY A 68 15.17 -16.36 -41.75
N SER A 69 15.65 -16.58 -42.98
CA SER A 69 14.94 -16.54 -44.25
C SER A 69 14.06 -17.78 -44.50
N GLY A 70 12.99 -17.60 -45.28
CA GLY A 70 12.24 -18.67 -45.96
C GLY A 70 10.94 -19.04 -45.24
N GLY A 71 9.79 -19.22 -45.90
CA GLY A 71 9.47 -19.26 -47.31
C GLY A 71 7.94 -19.29 -47.44
N ALA A 72 7.47 -18.97 -48.65
CA ALA A 72 6.06 -18.91 -49.04
C ALA A 72 5.37 -20.29 -48.97
N ALA A 73 4.08 -20.28 -48.61
CA ALA A 73 3.10 -21.27 -49.06
C ALA A 73 1.68 -20.72 -48.89
N ASP A 74 0.85 -21.07 -49.86
CA ASP A 74 -0.46 -20.54 -50.23
C ASP A 74 -1.64 -20.86 -49.30
N SER A 75 -2.63 -19.96 -49.31
CA SER A 75 -4.12 -20.11 -49.32
C SER A 75 -4.75 -21.52 -49.18
N PRO A 76 -6.00 -21.68 -48.67
CA PRO A 76 -7.15 -20.83 -49.07
C PRO A 76 -8.28 -20.52 -48.06
N THR A 77 -8.88 -19.36 -48.31
CA THR A 77 -10.32 -19.07 -48.47
C THR A 77 -11.34 -20.09 -47.94
N ILE A 78 -12.14 -19.66 -46.94
CA ILE A 78 -13.51 -20.18 -46.72
C ILE A 78 -14.47 -18.98 -46.61
N GLN A 79 -15.38 -18.90 -47.58
CA GLN A 79 -16.58 -18.07 -47.60
C GLN A 79 -17.71 -18.77 -46.85
N LEU A 80 -18.48 -18.05 -46.03
CA LEU A 80 -19.85 -18.39 -45.59
C LEU A 80 -20.52 -17.06 -45.16
N ARG A 81 -21.22 -16.40 -46.10
CA ARG A 81 -22.66 -16.49 -46.42
C ARG A 81 -23.55 -15.77 -45.38
N GLN A 82 -24.10 -14.66 -45.85
CA GLN A 82 -25.19 -13.87 -45.29
C GLN A 82 -26.45 -14.71 -45.05
N GLU A 83 -27.18 -14.41 -43.97
CA GLU A 83 -28.64 -14.40 -43.98
C GLU A 83 -29.16 -13.12 -43.33
N GLN A 84 -30.02 -12.44 -44.08
CA GLN A 84 -30.82 -11.29 -43.70
C GLN A 84 -32.20 -11.76 -43.23
N ALA A 85 -32.70 -11.21 -42.14
CA ALA A 85 -34.11 -10.95 -41.85
C ALA A 85 -34.11 -9.89 -40.72
N GLY A 86 -34.76 -8.72 -40.80
CA GLY A 86 -36.02 -8.40 -41.43
C GLY A 86 -37.10 -8.32 -40.34
N GLY A 87 -37.32 -7.14 -39.75
CA GLY A 87 -38.37 -6.95 -38.75
C GLY A 87 -38.43 -5.53 -38.20
N ARG A 88 -39.41 -4.75 -38.68
CA ARG A 88 -39.62 -3.32 -38.48
C ARG A 88 -41.07 -3.13 -38.03
N THR A 89 -41.33 -2.54 -36.86
CA THR A 89 -42.61 -1.92 -36.44
C THR A 89 -42.33 -1.08 -35.18
N THR A 90 -42.29 0.26 -35.25
CA THR A 90 -43.40 1.23 -35.09
C THR A 90 -44.15 1.15 -33.76
N GLY A 91 -44.09 2.21 -32.96
CA GLY A 91 -44.95 2.45 -31.80
C GLY A 91 -44.74 3.85 -31.24
N ARG A 92 -45.72 4.73 -31.45
CA ARG A 92 -45.70 6.19 -31.29
C ARG A 92 -46.63 6.56 -30.13
N GLY A 93 -46.29 7.63 -29.39
CA GLY A 93 -47.25 8.48 -28.67
C GLY A 93 -47.16 8.44 -27.15
N ARG A 94 -47.54 9.46 -26.39
CA ARG A 94 -47.79 10.90 -26.61
C ARG A 94 -48.17 11.47 -25.23
N ASN A 95 -47.82 12.73 -24.95
CA ASN A 95 -48.42 13.68 -23.99
C ASN A 95 -48.34 13.36 -22.48
N GLY A 96 -48.22 14.30 -21.54
CA GLY A 96 -48.24 15.77 -21.55
C GLY A 96 -48.50 16.29 -20.13
N ARG A 97 -48.55 17.63 -19.99
CA ARG A 97 -48.98 18.48 -18.85
C ARG A 97 -47.96 18.93 -17.80
N ASP A 98 -47.49 20.18 -18.00
CA ASP A 98 -47.95 21.41 -17.34
C ASP A 98 -48.29 21.40 -15.84
N GLY A 99 -47.63 22.31 -15.12
CA GLY A 99 -48.02 22.79 -13.79
C GLY A 99 -47.25 24.04 -13.41
N ARG A 100 -47.65 25.20 -13.95
CA ARG A 100 -47.28 26.54 -13.47
C ARG A 100 -47.86 26.76 -12.06
N THR A 101 -47.12 27.45 -11.19
CA THR A 101 -47.67 28.58 -10.40
C THR A 101 -46.56 29.55 -10.02
N ALA A 102 -46.89 30.83 -10.16
CA ALA A 102 -46.09 32.02 -9.93
C ALA A 102 -46.24 32.55 -8.50
N ALA A 103 -45.32 33.45 -8.12
CA ALA A 103 -45.48 34.69 -7.35
C ALA A 103 -44.36 34.85 -6.31
N ALA A 104 -43.91 36.03 -5.89
CA ALA A 104 -43.85 37.38 -6.43
C ALA A 104 -43.11 38.22 -5.36
N ARG A 105 -42.40 39.26 -5.83
CA ARG A 105 -42.15 40.56 -5.17
C ARG A 105 -41.09 40.72 -4.05
N ARG A 106 -40.14 41.60 -4.42
CA ARG A 106 -39.72 42.89 -3.80
C ARG A 106 -38.92 42.87 -2.48
N GLY A 107 -37.83 43.65 -2.50
CA GLY A 107 -37.21 44.20 -1.30
C GLY A 107 -35.83 44.82 -1.54
N THR A 108 -35.81 46.10 -1.90
CA THR A 108 -34.65 47.01 -1.93
C THR A 108 -34.14 47.37 -0.52
N SER A 109 -32.83 47.68 -0.39
CA SER A 109 -32.18 48.64 0.55
C SER A 109 -30.80 48.09 0.96
N SER A 110 -29.66 48.60 0.48
CA SER A 110 -28.91 49.81 0.92
C SER A 110 -28.64 49.89 2.44
N ASN A 111 -27.39 49.71 2.87
CA ASN A 111 -26.68 50.69 3.72
C ASN A 111 -25.26 50.27 4.10
N ASN A 112 -24.36 51.23 3.86
CA ASN A 112 -23.27 51.71 4.71
C ASN A 112 -22.07 50.83 5.11
N SER A 113 -20.93 51.25 4.57
CA SER A 113 -19.57 51.18 5.12
C SER A 113 -19.46 51.69 6.57
N PRO A 114 -18.34 51.44 7.26
CA PRO A 114 -17.34 52.51 7.29
C PRO A 114 -15.87 52.09 7.16
N MET A 115 -15.09 53.05 6.65
CA MET A 115 -13.64 53.13 6.65
C MET A 115 -13.03 52.86 8.03
N ARG A 116 -11.87 52.20 8.04
CA ARG A 116 -10.88 52.34 9.11
C ARG A 116 -9.48 52.56 8.53
N ARG A 117 -8.84 53.62 9.03
CA ARG A 117 -7.51 54.14 8.68
C ARG A 117 -6.36 53.29 9.27
N ALA A 118 -5.25 53.44 8.57
CA ALA A 118 -3.87 53.00 8.74
C ALA A 118 -3.25 52.89 10.16
N SER A 119 -2.36 51.91 10.31
CA SER A 119 -1.03 52.01 10.93
C SER A 119 -0.24 50.76 10.49
N GLY A 120 0.97 50.86 9.93
CA GLY A 120 2.21 50.99 10.68
C GLY A 120 2.98 49.68 10.54
N GLY A 121 4.07 49.67 9.76
CA GLY A 121 4.69 48.45 9.25
C GLY A 121 5.60 47.68 10.23
N ILE A 122 5.96 46.47 9.83
CA ILE A 122 7.26 45.79 10.03
C ILE A 122 7.43 44.88 8.80
N LYS A 123 8.52 45.06 8.05
CA LYS A 123 8.90 44.17 6.95
C LYS A 123 9.40 42.85 7.52
N SER A 124 8.50 41.89 7.73
CA SER A 124 8.89 40.49 7.92
C SER A 124 9.22 39.87 6.57
N THR A 125 10.43 39.37 6.40
CA THR A 125 10.84 38.50 5.29
C THR A 125 9.78 37.40 5.07
N PRO A 126 9.40 37.07 3.83
CA PRO A 126 8.39 36.07 3.57
C PRO A 126 8.89 34.70 4.04
N LYS A 127 8.39 34.24 5.19
CA LYS A 127 8.46 32.84 5.56
C LYS A 127 7.75 32.07 4.44
N THR A 128 8.41 31.07 3.89
CA THR A 128 7.82 30.21 2.86
C THR A 128 6.47 29.69 3.35
N ALA A 129 5.44 29.73 2.49
CA ALA A 129 4.07 29.34 2.84
C ALA A 129 3.97 27.92 3.41
N SER A 130 4.94 27.05 3.11
CA SER A 130 5.08 25.72 3.69
C SER A 130 5.42 25.74 5.20
N GLY A 131 6.32 26.63 5.63
CA GLY A 131 6.73 26.71 7.03
C GLY A 131 5.65 27.25 7.95
N GLN A 132 4.79 28.16 7.45
CA GLN A 132 3.64 28.65 8.22
C GLN A 132 2.57 27.56 8.38
N ARG A 133 2.26 26.80 7.31
CA ARG A 133 1.27 25.71 7.36
C ARG A 133 1.66 24.57 8.31
N ALA A 134 2.95 24.23 8.37
CA ALA A 134 3.44 23.24 9.32
C ALA A 134 3.23 23.69 10.77
N ARG A 135 3.58 24.93 11.10
CA ARG A 135 3.40 25.49 12.45
C ARG A 135 1.95 25.60 12.87
N ASP A 136 1.05 25.98 11.96
CA ASP A 136 -0.38 26.05 12.26
C ASP A 136 -0.94 24.65 12.56
N THR A 137 -0.38 23.61 11.92
CA THR A 137 -0.73 22.21 12.16
C THR A 137 -0.20 21.73 13.51
N GLU A 138 1.05 22.07 13.84
CA GLU A 138 1.66 21.77 15.13
C GLU A 138 0.92 22.45 16.29
N GLN A 139 0.52 23.71 16.15
CA GLN A 139 -0.27 24.42 17.17
C GLN A 139 -1.66 23.81 17.36
N SER A 140 -2.33 23.40 16.27
CA SER A 140 -3.60 22.69 16.35
C SER A 140 -3.46 21.36 17.09
N LEU A 141 -2.39 20.60 16.82
CA LEU A 141 -2.12 19.32 17.45
C LEU A 141 -1.69 19.44 18.92
N ALA A 142 -0.92 20.47 19.27
CA ALA A 142 -0.43 20.70 20.63
C ALA A 142 -1.54 21.08 21.63
N SER A 143 -2.70 21.54 21.15
CA SER A 143 -3.85 21.92 21.99
C SER A 143 -4.63 20.73 22.57
N ARG A 144 -4.36 19.51 22.12
CA ARG A 144 -4.89 18.29 22.72
C ARG A 144 -3.75 17.52 23.38
N THR A 145 -3.95 17.19 24.65
CA THR A 145 -3.12 16.23 25.37
C THR A 145 -3.05 14.95 24.55
N LEU A 146 -1.86 14.66 24.02
CA LEU A 146 -1.60 13.36 23.43
C LEU A 146 -1.81 12.30 24.52
N PRO A 147 -2.31 11.10 24.18
CA PRO A 147 -2.30 9.97 25.10
C PRO A 147 -0.85 9.50 25.27
N ALA A 148 -0.02 10.33 25.89
CA ALA A 148 1.34 10.00 26.29
C ALA A 148 1.34 9.18 27.59
N ASP A 149 0.22 9.19 28.33
CA ASP A 149 0.09 8.54 29.64
C ASP A 149 -0.55 7.14 29.61
N GLU A 150 -0.89 6.59 28.44
CA GLU A 150 -1.44 5.23 28.33
C GLU A 150 -0.63 4.36 27.36
N LEU A 151 0.69 4.38 27.49
CA LEU A 151 1.37 3.09 27.40
C LEU A 151 0.94 2.32 28.65
N ASP A 152 -0.26 1.73 28.58
CA ASP A 152 -0.87 0.90 29.62
C ASP A 152 0.25 0.05 30.24
N GLU A 153 0.64 0.33 31.48
CA GLU A 153 1.70 -0.44 32.14
C GLU A 153 1.36 -1.93 32.15
N GLY A 154 0.06 -2.25 32.03
CA GLY A 154 -0.45 -3.60 31.83
C GLY A 154 -0.19 -4.20 30.45
N TRP A 155 0.23 -3.45 29.42
CA TRP A 155 0.47 -3.95 28.05
C TRP A 155 1.43 -5.15 28.03
N TYR A 156 2.48 -5.11 28.85
CA TYR A 156 3.45 -6.21 28.97
C TYR A 156 2.92 -7.41 29.74
N MET A 157 1.92 -7.19 30.60
CA MET A 157 1.28 -8.24 31.39
C MET A 157 0.12 -8.91 30.64
N LYS A 158 -0.30 -8.34 29.50
CA LYS A 158 -1.37 -8.92 28.66
C LYS A 158 -0.87 -10.17 27.96
N SER A 159 -1.74 -11.17 27.93
CA SER A 159 -1.56 -12.36 27.10
C SER A 159 -1.45 -12.00 25.61
N PRO A 160 -0.82 -12.84 24.77
CA PRO A 160 -0.80 -12.66 23.33
C PRO A 160 -2.20 -12.48 22.72
N GLU A 161 -3.21 -13.18 23.24
CA GLU A 161 -4.60 -13.11 22.79
C GLU A 161 -5.23 -11.74 23.07
N GLU A 162 -4.96 -11.17 24.25
CA GLU A 162 -5.40 -9.82 24.61
C GLU A 162 -4.70 -8.76 23.78
N LYS A 163 -3.38 -8.87 23.59
CA LYS A 163 -2.60 -7.99 22.71
C LYS A 163 -3.18 -8.01 21.29
N HIS A 164 -3.37 -9.20 20.71
CA HIS A 164 -3.97 -9.37 19.40
C HIS A 164 -5.36 -8.74 19.31
N SER A 165 -6.20 -8.92 20.33
CA SER A 165 -7.55 -8.35 20.36
C SER A 165 -7.54 -6.81 20.38
N LEU A 166 -6.62 -6.21 21.14
CA LEU A 166 -6.43 -4.75 21.17
C LEU A 166 -5.89 -4.21 19.84
N ILE A 167 -4.96 -4.91 19.19
CA ILE A 167 -4.49 -4.54 17.86
C ILE A 167 -5.61 -4.66 16.83
N CYS A 168 -6.39 -5.76 16.84
CA CYS A 168 -7.57 -5.92 15.98
C CYS A 168 -8.54 -4.75 16.16
N HIS A 169 -8.93 -4.45 17.40
CA HIS A 169 -9.85 -3.36 17.70
C HIS A 169 -9.33 -2.01 17.19
N GLY A 170 -8.07 -1.68 17.47
CA GLY A 170 -7.50 -0.42 17.02
C GLY A 170 -7.38 -0.31 15.49
N VAL A 171 -7.10 -1.42 14.78
CA VAL A 171 -7.11 -1.42 13.30
C VAL A 171 -8.52 -1.17 12.76
N GLU A 172 -9.55 -1.78 13.35
CA GLU A 172 -10.93 -1.54 12.95
C GLU A 172 -11.40 -0.11 13.27
N GLU A 173 -10.98 0.45 14.42
CA GLU A 173 -11.21 1.88 14.73
C GLU A 173 -10.52 2.78 13.68
N LEU A 174 -9.27 2.50 13.33
CA LEU A 174 -8.53 3.24 12.31
C LEU A 174 -9.24 3.18 10.96
N LYS A 175 -9.66 1.98 10.52
CA LYS A 175 -10.45 1.80 9.29
C LYS A 175 -11.75 2.61 9.33
N SER A 176 -12.43 2.64 10.47
CA SER A 176 -13.66 3.41 10.67
C SER A 176 -13.44 4.92 10.55
N LYS A 177 -12.35 5.46 11.13
CA LYS A 177 -11.96 6.86 10.96
C LYS A 177 -11.65 7.20 9.50
N ILE A 178 -10.88 6.35 8.81
CA ILE A 178 -10.57 6.53 7.38
C ILE A 178 -11.83 6.47 6.53
N ARG A 179 -12.75 5.54 6.80
CA ARG A 179 -14.03 5.44 6.09
C ARG A 179 -14.87 6.70 6.27
N SER A 180 -15.02 7.17 7.51
CA SER A 180 -15.76 8.39 7.84
C SER A 180 -15.19 9.60 7.12
N PHE A 181 -13.85 9.72 7.09
CA PHE A 181 -13.17 10.76 6.33
C PHE A 181 -13.41 10.64 4.82
N ALA A 182 -13.30 9.43 4.26
CA ALA A 182 -13.49 9.19 2.83
C ALA A 182 -14.91 9.52 2.35
N VAL A 183 -15.94 9.16 3.13
CA VAL A 183 -17.35 9.46 2.81
C VAL A 183 -17.66 10.95 2.80
N SER A 184 -16.83 11.77 3.45
CA SER A 184 -16.99 13.23 3.44
C SER A 184 -16.53 13.91 2.14
N PHE A 185 -15.99 13.16 1.16
CA PHE A 185 -15.53 13.75 -0.10
C PHE A 185 -16.68 14.15 -1.01
N PRO A 186 -16.72 15.42 -1.47
CA PRO A 186 -17.80 15.88 -2.33
C PRO A 186 -17.78 15.16 -3.69
N PRO A 187 -18.94 14.98 -4.33
CA PRO A 187 -19.00 14.54 -5.71
C PRO A 187 -18.30 15.53 -6.64
N PRO A 188 -17.63 15.07 -7.71
CA PRO A 188 -17.06 15.97 -8.69
C PRO A 188 -18.19 16.74 -9.37
N ARG A 189 -17.93 18.01 -9.70
CA ARG A 189 -18.87 18.81 -10.49
C ARG A 189 -19.09 18.15 -11.84
N ALA A 190 -20.34 18.10 -12.29
CA ALA A 190 -20.71 17.56 -13.60
C ALA A 190 -19.95 18.26 -14.76
N GLU A 191 -19.57 19.52 -14.56
CA GLU A 191 -18.85 20.35 -15.54
C GLU A 191 -17.32 20.10 -15.55
N LEU A 192 -16.76 19.49 -14.50
CA LEU A 192 -15.32 19.25 -14.41
C LEU A 192 -14.97 17.87 -14.93
N ASP A 193 -14.10 17.83 -15.94
CA ASP A 193 -13.44 16.58 -16.31
C ASP A 193 -12.42 16.19 -15.23
N ALA A 194 -12.86 15.32 -14.31
CA ALA A 194 -12.06 14.80 -13.21
C ALA A 194 -10.71 14.24 -13.68
N MET A 195 -10.68 13.57 -14.84
CA MET A 195 -9.43 13.07 -15.43
C MET A 195 -8.50 14.21 -15.81
N SER A 196 -8.99 15.24 -16.50
CA SER A 196 -8.17 16.39 -16.88
C SER A 196 -7.63 17.17 -15.70
N SER A 197 -8.42 17.34 -14.64
CA SER A 197 -7.94 17.99 -13.41
C SER A 197 -6.85 17.16 -12.70
N LEU A 198 -6.91 15.83 -12.81
CA LEU A 198 -5.97 14.93 -12.18
C LEU A 198 -4.66 14.83 -12.98
N LEU A 199 -4.74 14.76 -14.31
CA LEU A 199 -3.61 14.52 -15.22
C LEU A 199 -2.78 15.78 -15.52
N VAL A 200 -2.49 16.59 -14.50
CA VAL A 200 -1.60 17.76 -14.60
C VAL A 200 -0.24 17.45 -13.97
N GLU A 201 0.82 18.12 -14.43
CA GLU A 201 2.22 17.81 -14.01
C GLU A 201 2.42 17.88 -12.48
N ASN A 202 1.76 18.83 -11.81
CA ASN A 202 1.79 18.97 -10.35
C ASN A 202 1.26 17.73 -9.59
N ASN A 203 0.48 16.88 -10.26
CA ASN A 203 -0.10 15.67 -9.69
C ASN A 203 0.63 14.39 -10.08
N ALA A 204 1.79 14.46 -10.76
CA ALA A 204 2.51 13.27 -11.25
C ALA A 204 2.72 12.19 -10.17
N CYS A 205 3.06 12.61 -8.95
CA CYS A 205 3.22 11.69 -7.81
C CYS A 205 1.90 11.00 -7.43
N LEU A 206 0.80 11.76 -7.37
CA LEU A 206 -0.53 11.24 -7.05
C LEU A 206 -1.01 10.27 -8.13
N VAL A 207 -0.86 10.62 -9.41
CA VAL A 207 -1.22 9.76 -10.55
C VAL A 207 -0.51 8.41 -10.45
N ARG A 208 0.80 8.43 -10.20
CA ARG A 208 1.58 7.20 -10.00
C ARG A 208 1.08 6.40 -8.79
N TYR A 209 0.77 7.08 -7.70
CA TYR A 209 0.26 6.47 -6.47
C TYR A 209 -1.08 5.77 -6.71
N ILE A 210 -2.04 6.44 -7.36
CA ILE A 210 -3.33 5.87 -7.76
C ILE A 210 -3.12 4.68 -8.69
N GLY A 211 -2.18 4.79 -9.64
CA GLY A 211 -1.84 3.70 -10.55
C GLY A 211 -1.32 2.44 -9.83
N CYS A 212 -0.69 2.57 -8.67
CA CYS A 212 -0.29 1.40 -7.86
C CYS A 212 -1.46 0.78 -7.08
N LEU A 213 -2.47 1.56 -6.72
CA LEU A 213 -3.58 1.14 -5.88
C LEU A 213 -4.78 0.61 -6.67
N ALA A 214 -4.98 1.13 -7.88
CA ALA A 214 -6.22 0.98 -8.62
C ALA A 214 -5.99 0.58 -10.08
N GLN A 215 -7.04 0.08 -10.72
CA GLN A 215 -7.10 -0.14 -12.16
C GLN A 215 -8.40 0.38 -12.78
N GLY A 216 -8.30 0.92 -13.99
CA GLY A 216 -9.44 1.29 -14.83
C GLY A 216 -10.20 0.08 -15.40
N GLY A 217 -9.58 -1.10 -15.42
CA GLY A 217 -10.16 -2.31 -16.04
C GLY A 217 -10.19 -2.22 -17.57
N LYS A 218 -10.97 -3.11 -18.21
CA LYS A 218 -11.10 -3.21 -19.67
C LYS A 218 -11.78 -2.01 -20.35
N GLY A 219 -12.40 -1.12 -19.56
CA GLY A 219 -12.98 0.12 -20.08
C GLY A 219 -11.94 1.20 -20.38
N GLY A 220 -10.65 0.93 -20.16
CA GLY A 220 -9.56 1.88 -20.41
C GLY A 220 -9.80 3.21 -19.71
N LEU A 221 -9.81 4.30 -20.49
CA LEU A 221 -10.01 5.66 -19.98
C LEU A 221 -11.39 5.86 -19.34
N GLU A 222 -12.45 5.27 -19.88
CA GLU A 222 -13.81 5.36 -19.30
C GLU A 222 -13.89 4.63 -17.95
N GLY A 223 -13.11 3.57 -17.81
CA GLY A 223 -12.95 2.87 -16.54
C GLY A 223 -12.30 3.73 -15.46
N TRP A 224 -11.30 4.54 -15.83
CA TRP A 224 -10.69 5.52 -14.92
C TRP A 224 -11.63 6.69 -14.60
N LYS A 225 -12.34 7.23 -15.60
CA LYS A 225 -13.37 8.25 -15.38
C LYS A 225 -14.42 7.78 -14.38
N ARG A 226 -14.95 6.57 -14.57
CA ARG A 226 -15.90 5.96 -13.62
C ARG A 226 -15.32 5.89 -12.21
N LEU A 227 -14.05 5.50 -12.07
CA LEU A 227 -13.40 5.38 -10.75
C LEU A 227 -13.33 6.74 -10.04
N LEU A 228 -13.11 7.82 -10.78
CA LEU A 228 -13.04 9.19 -10.25
C LEU A 228 -14.41 9.87 -10.11
N GLN A 229 -15.46 9.34 -10.73
CA GLN A 229 -16.79 9.95 -10.74
C GLN A 229 -17.77 9.25 -9.79
N ASP A 230 -17.78 7.93 -9.81
CA ASP A 230 -18.64 7.11 -8.96
C ASP A 230 -18.32 7.32 -7.49
N GLU A 231 -19.35 7.53 -6.67
CA GLU A 231 -19.21 7.86 -5.25
C GLU A 231 -18.48 6.75 -4.49
N THR A 232 -18.92 5.50 -4.64
CA THR A 232 -18.32 4.33 -3.99
C THR A 232 -16.85 4.16 -4.40
N CYS A 233 -16.56 4.28 -5.70
CA CYS A 233 -15.20 4.19 -6.23
C CYS A 233 -14.29 5.29 -5.68
N ARG A 234 -14.77 6.54 -5.59
CA ARG A 234 -13.99 7.66 -5.02
C ARG A 234 -13.70 7.43 -3.53
N HIS A 235 -14.71 7.04 -2.76
CA HIS A 235 -14.52 6.75 -1.34
C HIS A 235 -13.49 5.63 -1.14
N ALA A 236 -13.60 4.55 -1.92
CA ALA A 236 -12.63 3.46 -1.93
C ALA A 236 -11.21 3.92 -2.31
N LEU A 237 -11.08 4.83 -3.28
CA LEU A 237 -9.79 5.39 -3.70
C LEU A 237 -9.17 6.26 -2.61
N VAL A 238 -9.93 7.16 -2.00
CA VAL A 238 -9.46 8.00 -0.88
C VAL A 238 -9.03 7.14 0.30
N PHE A 239 -9.81 6.11 0.62
CA PHE A 239 -9.45 5.10 1.62
C PHE A 239 -8.12 4.46 1.26
N GLY A 240 -7.96 3.98 0.02
CA GLY A 240 -6.73 3.41 -0.53
C GLY A 240 -5.51 4.30 -0.37
N ILE A 241 -5.63 5.57 -0.75
CA ILE A 241 -4.54 6.56 -0.65
C ILE A 241 -4.09 6.71 0.81
N ILE A 242 -5.04 6.86 1.74
CA ILE A 242 -4.73 7.02 3.16
C ILE A 242 -4.13 5.73 3.73
N GLY A 243 -4.77 4.58 3.50
CA GLY A 243 -4.32 3.29 4.01
C GLY A 243 -2.90 2.94 3.57
N GLN A 244 -2.59 3.12 2.29
CA GLN A 244 -1.26 2.88 1.76
C GLN A 244 -0.23 3.89 2.30
N ALA A 245 -0.61 5.16 2.45
CA ALA A 245 0.30 6.18 2.98
C ALA A 245 0.65 5.90 4.45
N LEU A 246 -0.31 5.44 5.26
CA LEU A 246 -0.06 5.00 6.63
C LEU A 246 0.85 3.77 6.65
N LYS A 247 0.62 2.77 5.78
CA LYS A 247 1.52 1.62 5.64
C LYS A 247 2.97 2.04 5.37
N GLU A 248 3.16 2.97 4.44
CA GLU A 248 4.49 3.35 3.96
C GLU A 248 5.23 4.35 4.84
N ASN A 249 4.52 5.20 5.59
CA ASN A 249 5.13 6.30 6.34
C ASN A 249 4.99 6.15 7.87
N VAL A 250 4.00 5.40 8.35
CA VAL A 250 3.76 5.17 9.78
C VAL A 250 4.15 3.76 10.17
N PHE A 251 3.49 2.74 9.58
CA PHE A 251 3.72 1.35 9.99
C PHE A 251 5.07 0.78 9.55
N SER A 252 5.71 1.36 8.54
CA SER A 252 7.06 1.01 8.09
C SER A 252 8.15 1.45 9.08
N ALA A 253 7.86 2.40 9.98
CA ALA A 253 8.81 2.87 10.97
C ALA A 253 9.11 1.78 12.02
N LEU A 254 10.37 1.73 12.48
CA LEU A 254 10.80 0.89 13.60
C LEU A 254 10.12 1.32 14.92
N CYS A 255 9.90 2.62 15.10
CA CYS A 255 9.05 3.19 16.14
C CYS A 255 8.63 4.60 15.69
N PHE A 256 7.37 4.77 15.30
CA PHE A 256 6.88 6.06 14.82
C PHE A 256 6.78 7.08 15.96
N GLY A 257 7.17 8.33 15.68
CA GLY A 257 7.22 9.40 16.69
C GLY A 257 8.41 9.32 17.66
N ALA A 258 9.33 8.37 17.47
CA ALA A 258 10.56 8.29 18.25
C ALA A 258 11.48 9.48 17.98
N GLY A 259 12.02 10.09 19.04
CA GLY A 259 13.08 11.09 18.95
C GLY A 259 14.34 10.54 18.27
N GLU A 260 15.17 11.45 17.74
CA GLU A 260 16.32 11.12 16.88
C GLU A 260 17.30 10.12 17.52
N LYS A 261 17.53 10.23 18.83
CA LYS A 261 18.41 9.33 19.58
C LYS A 261 17.90 7.88 19.59
N LEU A 262 16.61 7.68 19.86
CA LEU A 262 16.01 6.34 19.85
C LEU A 262 15.95 5.79 18.43
N LYS A 263 15.57 6.62 17.45
CA LYS A 263 15.59 6.23 16.04
C LYS A 263 16.97 5.73 15.59
N ALA A 264 18.03 6.48 15.87
CA ALA A 264 19.40 6.06 15.55
C ALA A 264 19.87 4.82 16.33
N THR A 265 19.29 4.56 17.50
CA THR A 265 19.56 3.33 18.27
C THR A 265 18.88 2.13 17.64
N LEU A 266 17.62 2.26 17.24
CA LEU A 266 16.87 1.23 16.53
C LEU A 266 17.47 0.90 15.16
N ASP A 267 17.89 1.91 14.39
CA ASP A 267 18.54 1.70 13.09
C ASP A 267 19.84 0.89 13.26
N ARG A 268 20.69 1.26 14.23
CA ARG A 268 21.92 0.51 14.54
C ARG A 268 21.64 -0.91 15.04
N ALA A 269 20.59 -1.09 15.85
CA ALA A 269 20.19 -2.42 16.31
C ALA A 269 19.74 -3.29 15.13
N ASP A 270 18.98 -2.71 14.19
CA ASP A 270 18.49 -3.46 13.03
C ASP A 270 19.61 -3.85 12.06
N GLU A 271 20.58 -2.97 11.84
CA GLU A 271 21.79 -3.26 11.06
C GLU A 271 22.63 -4.39 11.68
N LYS A 272 22.82 -4.36 13.00
CA LYS A 272 23.56 -5.40 13.73
C LYS A 272 22.88 -6.76 13.71
N SER A 273 21.58 -6.78 13.46
CA SER A 273 20.77 -7.99 13.47
C SER A 273 20.42 -8.50 12.06
N ILE A 274 21.08 -7.96 11.02
CA ILE A 274 21.10 -8.56 9.69
C ILE A 274 21.59 -10.00 9.79
N GLY A 275 20.83 -10.94 9.23
CA GLY A 275 21.14 -12.37 9.28
C GLY A 275 20.60 -13.10 10.51
N LYS A 276 20.08 -12.39 11.52
CA LYS A 276 19.33 -13.00 12.62
C LYS A 276 17.88 -13.29 12.20
N GLU A 277 17.26 -14.21 12.92
CA GLU A 277 15.84 -14.53 12.78
C GLU A 277 14.93 -13.33 13.09
N GLY A 278 13.76 -13.29 12.43
CA GLY A 278 12.79 -12.19 12.56
C GLY A 278 12.25 -11.99 13.98
N PHE A 279 12.05 -13.06 14.75
CA PHE A 279 11.58 -12.98 16.15
C PHE A 279 12.63 -12.35 17.06
N ILE A 280 13.89 -12.80 16.97
CA ILE A 280 15.01 -12.23 17.73
C ILE A 280 15.14 -10.72 17.46
N ARG A 281 15.09 -10.33 16.18
CA ARG A 281 15.11 -8.91 15.78
C ARG A 281 13.95 -8.11 16.37
N THR A 282 12.77 -8.73 16.46
CA THR A 282 11.56 -8.08 16.97
C THR A 282 11.67 -7.87 18.48
N GLN A 283 12.14 -8.88 19.22
CA GLN A 283 12.41 -8.76 20.65
C GLN A 283 13.47 -7.69 20.94
N GLU A 284 14.61 -7.72 20.24
CA GLU A 284 15.67 -6.73 20.43
C GLU A 284 15.18 -5.29 20.19
N ARG A 285 14.34 -5.07 19.17
CA ARG A 285 13.73 -3.74 18.92
C ARG A 285 12.80 -3.34 20.05
N ALA A 286 11.94 -4.25 20.51
CA ALA A 286 11.03 -3.97 21.62
C ALA A 286 11.79 -3.59 22.89
N ASP A 287 12.88 -4.31 23.20
CA ASP A 287 13.75 -4.03 24.34
C ASP A 287 14.41 -2.64 24.24
N GLU A 288 14.88 -2.24 23.05
CA GLU A 288 15.47 -0.92 22.84
C GLU A 288 14.43 0.21 22.93
N ILE A 289 13.20 0.00 22.45
CA ILE A 289 12.11 0.96 22.62
C ILE A 289 11.79 1.11 24.11
N LEU A 290 11.68 0.00 24.85
CA LEU A 290 11.44 -0.03 26.29
C LEU A 290 12.50 0.79 27.05
N LYS A 291 13.78 0.50 26.82
CA LYS A 291 14.90 1.22 27.44
C LYS A 291 14.93 2.71 27.11
N GLY A 292 14.52 3.09 25.90
CA GLY A 292 14.57 4.47 25.41
C GLY A 292 13.28 5.29 25.61
N SER A 293 12.18 4.65 26.00
CA SER A 293 10.82 5.21 25.99
C SER A 293 10.67 6.45 26.87
N ALA A 294 11.18 6.42 28.10
CA ALA A 294 11.03 7.47 29.11
C ALA A 294 11.55 8.86 28.68
N HIS A 295 12.44 8.93 27.68
CA HIS A 295 13.01 10.20 27.22
C HIS A 295 12.81 10.48 25.73
N SER A 296 12.37 9.49 24.95
CA SER A 296 12.39 9.58 23.49
C SER A 296 11.01 9.53 22.83
N LEU A 297 9.96 9.14 23.55
CA LEU A 297 8.58 9.13 23.07
C LEU A 297 7.81 10.34 23.64
N THR A 298 8.29 11.55 23.32
CA THR A 298 7.66 12.78 23.82
C THR A 298 6.48 13.21 22.95
N PRO A 299 5.49 13.90 23.53
CA PRO A 299 4.40 14.50 22.75
C PRO A 299 4.90 15.38 21.60
N SER A 300 5.95 16.18 21.85
CA SER A 300 6.52 17.06 20.83
C SER A 300 7.13 16.28 19.65
N ALA A 301 7.86 15.19 19.93
CA ALA A 301 8.44 14.34 18.88
C ALA A 301 7.34 13.66 18.03
N MET A 302 6.26 13.21 18.69
CA MET A 302 5.11 12.64 18.00
C MET A 302 4.45 13.67 17.05
N ILE A 303 4.17 14.88 17.54
CA ILE A 303 3.57 15.95 16.72
C ILE A 303 4.46 16.28 15.52
N ALA A 304 5.77 16.40 15.74
CA ALA A 304 6.74 16.67 14.69
C ALA A 304 6.79 15.55 13.62
N ALA A 305 6.55 14.29 14.01
CA ALA A 305 6.47 13.16 13.08
C ALA A 305 5.13 13.09 12.32
N VAL A 306 4.02 13.47 12.95
CA VAL A 306 2.67 13.44 12.37
C VAL A 306 2.49 14.53 11.31
N ALA A 307 2.94 15.76 11.59
CA ALA A 307 2.76 16.91 10.72
C ALA A 307 3.16 16.68 9.25
N PRO A 308 4.36 16.13 8.91
CA PRO A 308 4.74 15.90 7.52
C PRO A 308 3.86 14.87 6.82
N VAL A 309 3.41 13.81 7.53
CA VAL A 309 2.52 12.79 6.95
C VAL A 309 1.15 13.39 6.63
N VAL A 310 0.62 14.23 7.54
CA VAL A 310 -0.65 14.95 7.33
C VAL A 310 -0.55 15.90 6.13
N LEU A 311 0.53 16.68 6.03
CA LEU A 311 0.74 17.60 4.89
C LEU A 311 0.89 16.85 3.56
N GLN A 312 1.55 15.68 3.57
CA GLN A 312 1.67 14.82 2.40
C GLN A 312 0.32 14.25 1.97
N LEU A 313 -0.47 13.73 2.91
CA LEU A 313 -1.84 13.26 2.66
C LEU A 313 -2.71 14.37 2.11
N GLU A 314 -2.66 15.56 2.71
CA GLU A 314 -3.36 16.74 2.22
C GLU A 314 -2.98 17.07 0.77
N LYS A 315 -1.68 17.10 0.46
CA LYS A 315 -1.22 17.35 -0.91
C LYS A 315 -1.74 16.32 -1.90
N MET A 316 -1.81 15.04 -1.52
CA MET A 316 -2.32 13.96 -2.37
C MET A 316 -3.85 13.98 -2.54
N LEU A 317 -4.57 14.43 -1.52
CA LEU A 317 -6.03 14.37 -1.50
C LEU A 317 -6.69 15.65 -2.05
N LEU A 318 -6.00 16.79 -1.95
CA LEU A 318 -6.51 18.08 -2.41
C LEU A 318 -6.96 18.09 -3.88
N PRO A 319 -6.22 17.48 -4.85
CA PRO A 319 -6.67 17.44 -6.24
C PRO A 319 -7.99 16.69 -6.44
N LEU A 320 -8.25 15.65 -5.63
CA LEU A 320 -9.51 14.91 -5.66
C LEU A 320 -10.64 15.70 -5.00
N TRP A 321 -10.35 16.42 -3.91
CA TRP A 321 -11.33 17.26 -3.23
C TRP A 321 -11.79 18.46 -4.08
N ALA A 322 -10.83 19.13 -4.73
CA ALA A 322 -11.08 20.34 -5.52
C ALA A 322 -12.08 20.11 -6.67
N GLN A 323 -12.27 18.85 -7.09
CA GLN A 323 -13.23 18.48 -8.13
C GLN A 323 -14.69 18.76 -7.73
N GLY A 324 -15.04 18.79 -6.43
CA GLY A 324 -16.39 19.13 -5.99
C GLY A 324 -16.72 20.63 -6.05
N GLY A 325 -15.69 21.46 -6.21
CA GLY A 325 -15.71 22.90 -6.42
C GLY A 325 -16.56 23.76 -5.47
N THR A 326 -17.10 23.26 -4.37
CA THR A 326 -17.42 24.17 -3.25
C THR A 326 -16.11 24.85 -2.79
N GLU A 327 -16.11 26.19 -2.74
CA GLU A 327 -15.09 27.05 -2.09
C GLU A 327 -14.60 26.45 -0.75
N PRO A 328 -13.39 26.80 -0.27
CA PRO A 328 -12.34 25.90 0.20
C PRO A 328 -12.66 25.19 1.52
N SER A 329 -13.62 24.27 1.55
CA SER A 329 -13.94 23.50 2.75
C SER A 329 -12.80 22.56 3.18
N TRP A 330 -11.84 22.24 2.30
CA TRP A 330 -10.59 21.59 2.72
C TRP A 330 -9.81 22.47 3.72
N THR A 331 -9.89 23.80 3.60
CA THR A 331 -9.24 24.74 4.54
C THR A 331 -9.99 24.91 5.85
N ALA A 332 -11.17 24.30 6.02
CA ALA A 332 -11.74 24.18 7.34
C ALA A 332 -10.75 23.35 8.17
N LYS A 333 -10.19 23.95 9.23
CA LYS A 333 -9.25 23.33 10.18
C LYS A 333 -9.61 21.88 10.53
N ASN A 334 -10.90 21.56 10.48
CA ASN A 334 -11.51 20.25 10.65
C ASN A 334 -10.90 19.13 9.78
N LYS A 335 -10.66 19.30 8.47
CA LYS A 335 -10.18 18.18 7.63
C LYS A 335 -8.74 17.80 7.90
N ARG A 336 -7.88 18.81 8.09
CA ARG A 336 -6.50 18.57 8.51
C ARG A 336 -6.45 17.93 9.90
N HIS A 337 -7.34 18.35 10.79
CA HIS A 337 -7.50 17.77 12.11
C HIS A 337 -7.93 16.29 12.06
N GLU A 338 -8.95 15.96 11.26
CA GLU A 338 -9.39 14.57 11.04
C GLU A 338 -8.25 13.70 10.48
N LEU A 339 -7.46 14.20 9.52
CA LEU A 339 -6.27 13.50 9.02
C LEU A 339 -5.23 13.29 10.12
N ALA A 340 -5.02 14.28 10.97
CA ALA A 340 -4.08 14.18 12.07
C ALA A 340 -4.55 13.15 13.11
N GLU A 341 -5.86 13.08 13.42
CA GLU A 341 -6.43 12.03 14.27
C GLU A 341 -6.22 10.63 13.68
N ILE A 342 -6.39 10.46 12.37
CA ILE A 342 -6.12 9.21 11.66
C ILE A 342 -4.63 8.81 11.80
N VAL A 343 -3.71 9.74 11.52
CA VAL A 343 -2.27 9.48 11.60
C VAL A 343 -1.85 9.19 13.05
N MET A 344 -2.42 9.91 14.02
CA MET A 344 -2.20 9.66 15.46
C MET A 344 -2.68 8.27 15.90
N ALA A 345 -3.86 7.84 15.45
CA ALA A 345 -4.37 6.50 15.74
C ALA A 345 -3.44 5.41 15.15
N ALA A 346 -2.98 5.60 13.91
CA ALA A 346 -2.01 4.71 13.28
C ALA A 346 -0.65 4.71 14.01
N ALA A 347 -0.20 5.86 14.52
CA ALA A 347 1.02 5.99 15.31
C ALA A 347 0.94 5.19 16.62
N GLY A 348 -0.17 5.32 17.36
CA GLY A 348 -0.40 4.54 18.58
C GLY A 348 -0.42 3.03 18.32
N LEU A 349 -1.06 2.60 17.23
CA LEU A 349 -1.01 1.20 16.78
C LEU A 349 0.41 0.74 16.46
N ASN A 350 1.17 1.53 15.69
CA ASN A 350 2.56 1.20 15.39
C ASN A 350 3.38 1.01 16.66
N GLN A 351 3.25 1.89 17.65
CA GLN A 351 3.98 1.77 18.91
C GLN A 351 3.63 0.48 19.66
N ARG A 352 2.34 0.16 19.82
CA ARG A 352 1.91 -1.10 20.47
C ARG A 352 2.44 -2.33 19.75
N MET A 353 2.38 -2.35 18.43
CA MET A 353 2.91 -3.45 17.60
C MET A 353 4.43 -3.59 17.71
N ARG A 354 5.16 -2.48 17.94
CA ARG A 354 6.63 -2.48 18.04
C ARG A 354 7.13 -2.77 19.45
N LEU A 355 6.30 -2.56 20.46
CA LEU A 355 6.56 -2.93 21.85
C LEU A 355 6.31 -4.42 22.12
N ASP A 356 5.59 -5.11 21.24
CA ASP A 356 5.36 -6.53 21.34
C ASP A 356 6.53 -7.32 20.72
N GLY A 357 7.48 -7.72 21.58
CA GLY A 357 8.70 -8.42 21.18
C GLY A 357 8.49 -9.85 20.67
N GLU A 358 7.35 -10.46 21.00
CA GLU A 358 7.04 -11.87 20.73
C GLU A 358 6.33 -12.09 19.40
N THR A 359 5.78 -11.02 18.81
CA THR A 359 4.92 -11.09 17.62
C THR A 359 5.49 -10.28 16.47
N VAL A 360 5.73 -10.94 15.34
CA VAL A 360 6.06 -10.28 14.08
C VAL A 360 4.75 -9.91 13.37
N TYR A 361 4.46 -8.62 13.34
CA TYR A 361 3.35 -8.08 12.56
C TYR A 361 3.76 -7.83 11.12
N SER A 362 3.00 -8.40 10.17
CA SER A 362 3.24 -8.27 8.74
C SER A 362 2.01 -7.79 7.99
N TRP A 363 2.25 -6.95 6.98
CA TRP A 363 1.24 -6.41 6.09
C TRP A 363 1.31 -7.14 4.74
N PRO A 364 0.67 -8.33 4.60
CA PRO A 364 0.74 -9.10 3.37
C PRO A 364 0.36 -8.25 2.16
N PRO A 365 1.00 -8.48 1.00
CA PRO A 365 0.64 -7.76 -0.20
C PRO A 365 -0.79 -8.11 -0.64
N THR A 366 -1.48 -7.12 -1.18
CA THR A 366 -2.73 -7.29 -1.90
C THR A 366 -2.58 -6.48 -3.16
N PHE A 367 -2.88 -7.10 -4.30
CA PHE A 367 -2.62 -6.51 -5.60
C PHE A 367 -3.93 -6.11 -6.27
N LYS A 368 -3.88 -5.02 -7.03
CA LYS A 368 -4.91 -4.78 -8.04
C LYS A 368 -4.89 -5.94 -9.03
N ASP A 369 -6.07 -6.32 -9.52
CA ASP A 369 -6.25 -7.45 -10.43
C ASP A 369 -5.96 -8.82 -9.80
N GLU A 370 -5.98 -8.91 -8.48
CA GLU A 370 -5.97 -10.18 -7.75
C GLU A 370 -7.40 -10.75 -7.64
N GLU A 371 -7.54 -12.08 -7.66
CA GLU A 371 -8.82 -12.73 -7.39
C GLU A 371 -9.23 -12.51 -5.92
N PHE A 372 -10.51 -12.24 -5.69
CA PHE A 372 -11.02 -11.98 -4.36
C PHE A 372 -11.00 -13.25 -3.50
N GLU A 373 -10.27 -13.20 -2.39
CA GLU A 373 -10.17 -14.29 -1.43
C GLU A 373 -10.84 -13.91 -0.10
N PRO A 374 -12.04 -14.43 0.20
CA PRO A 374 -12.81 -14.05 1.39
C PRO A 374 -12.09 -14.29 2.72
N GLU A 375 -11.11 -15.21 2.76
CA GLU A 375 -10.34 -15.54 3.96
C GLU A 375 -9.42 -14.38 4.36
N ARG A 376 -8.79 -13.69 3.39
CA ARG A 376 -7.84 -12.59 3.64
C ARG A 376 -8.34 -11.21 3.23
N MET A 377 -9.46 -11.13 2.50
CA MET A 377 -10.02 -9.87 2.00
C MET A 377 -11.45 -9.65 2.46
N GLU A 378 -11.80 -8.39 2.68
CA GLU A 378 -13.15 -7.89 2.83
C GLU A 378 -13.47 -6.91 1.69
N SER A 379 -14.71 -6.95 1.20
CA SER A 379 -15.12 -6.17 0.04
C SER A 379 -15.88 -4.90 0.45
N PHE A 380 -15.41 -3.77 -0.07
CA PHE A 380 -16.02 -2.45 0.11
C PHE A 380 -17.40 -2.35 -0.55
N ASN A 381 -17.65 -3.11 -1.63
CA ASN A 381 -18.88 -3.08 -2.42
C ASN A 381 -19.51 -4.49 -2.58
N LEU A 382 -19.45 -5.32 -1.53
CA LEU A 382 -19.92 -6.71 -1.60
C LEU A 382 -21.39 -6.83 -2.04
N ALA A 383 -22.26 -5.97 -1.48
CA ALA A 383 -23.69 -5.98 -1.82
C ALA A 383 -23.93 -5.67 -3.31
N GLU A 384 -23.18 -4.71 -3.85
CA GLU A 384 -23.22 -4.36 -5.28
C GLU A 384 -22.73 -5.52 -6.15
N MET A 385 -21.62 -6.17 -5.76
CA MET A 385 -21.08 -7.32 -6.48
C MET A 385 -22.06 -8.48 -6.55
N ILE A 386 -22.76 -8.77 -5.45
CA ILE A 386 -23.80 -9.81 -5.40
C ILE A 386 -24.98 -9.42 -6.31
N ALA A 387 -25.45 -8.17 -6.23
CA ALA A 387 -26.57 -7.68 -7.02
C ALA A 387 -26.27 -7.68 -8.54
N GLN A 388 -25.03 -7.38 -8.91
CA GLN A 388 -24.56 -7.35 -10.30
C GLN A 388 -23.91 -8.66 -10.75
N SER A 389 -24.12 -9.77 -10.02
CA SER A 389 -23.49 -11.04 -10.33
C SER A 389 -23.83 -11.49 -11.76
N PRO A 390 -22.84 -11.84 -12.58
CA PRO A 390 -23.08 -12.35 -13.93
C PRO A 390 -23.61 -13.80 -13.92
N TYR A 391 -23.61 -14.45 -12.76
CA TYR A 391 -24.07 -15.82 -12.59
C TYR A 391 -25.58 -15.88 -12.47
N LYS A 392 -26.21 -16.78 -13.23
CA LYS A 392 -27.63 -17.09 -13.12
C LYS A 392 -27.81 -18.33 -12.27
N ARG A 393 -28.73 -18.29 -11.31
CA ARG A 393 -29.15 -19.49 -10.58
C ARG A 393 -29.99 -20.35 -11.52
N LYS A 394 -29.63 -21.61 -11.66
CA LYS A 394 -30.40 -22.60 -12.42
C LYS A 394 -30.42 -23.90 -11.64
N GLU A 395 -31.60 -24.51 -11.55
CA GLU A 395 -31.75 -25.84 -11.00
C GLU A 395 -31.21 -26.88 -11.98
N ILE A 396 -30.21 -27.66 -11.54
CA ILE A 396 -29.67 -28.79 -12.26
C ILE A 396 -29.76 -29.99 -11.34
N ASN A 397 -30.53 -31.00 -11.72
CA ASN A 397 -30.72 -32.25 -10.97
C ASN A 397 -31.20 -32.00 -9.52
N GLY A 398 -32.17 -31.11 -9.32
CA GLY A 398 -32.73 -30.79 -8.00
C GLY A 398 -31.81 -29.93 -7.11
N SER A 399 -30.69 -29.43 -7.64
CA SER A 399 -29.78 -28.53 -6.92
C SER A 399 -29.63 -27.20 -7.65
N GLU A 400 -29.79 -26.09 -6.93
CA GLU A 400 -29.47 -24.77 -7.47
C GLU A 400 -27.96 -24.65 -7.70
N ARG A 401 -27.56 -24.35 -8.94
CA ARG A 401 -26.17 -24.06 -9.31
C ARG A 401 -26.07 -22.68 -9.94
N ALA A 402 -25.00 -21.97 -9.61
CA ALA A 402 -24.61 -20.74 -10.28
C ALA A 402 -24.00 -21.08 -11.65
N ILE A 403 -24.59 -20.58 -12.73
CA ILE A 403 -24.11 -20.80 -14.09
C ILE A 403 -23.76 -19.47 -14.74
N LEU A 404 -22.55 -19.38 -15.26
CA LEU A 404 -22.11 -18.25 -16.07
C LEU A 404 -22.67 -18.41 -17.50
N PRO A 405 -23.37 -17.40 -18.06
CA PRO A 405 -23.78 -17.43 -19.45
C PRO A 405 -22.57 -17.52 -20.40
N LYS A 406 -22.69 -18.31 -21.48
CA LYS A 406 -21.69 -18.36 -22.56
C LYS A 406 -21.44 -16.94 -23.10
N GLY A 407 -20.17 -16.58 -23.30
CA GLY A 407 -19.74 -15.25 -23.73
C GLY A 407 -19.47 -14.26 -22.58
N SER A 408 -19.77 -14.63 -21.33
CA SER A 408 -19.51 -13.79 -20.14
C SER A 408 -18.23 -14.20 -19.39
N GLU A 409 -17.35 -14.99 -20.00
CA GLU A 409 -16.14 -15.54 -19.37
C GLU A 409 -15.17 -14.45 -18.90
N HIS A 410 -15.22 -13.27 -19.52
CA HIS A 410 -14.45 -12.08 -19.15
C HIS A 410 -14.90 -11.42 -17.84
N LYS A 411 -16.00 -11.88 -17.24
CA LYS A 411 -16.58 -11.43 -15.95
C LYS A 411 -16.69 -12.58 -14.95
N SER A 412 -15.99 -13.69 -15.18
CA SER A 412 -16.13 -14.92 -14.39
C SER A 412 -15.66 -14.77 -12.95
N GLU A 413 -14.74 -13.86 -12.66
CA GLU A 413 -14.08 -13.75 -11.36
C GLU A 413 -14.39 -12.39 -10.72
N ALA A 414 -14.51 -12.37 -9.40
CA ALA A 414 -14.48 -11.13 -8.64
C ALA A 414 -13.02 -10.74 -8.43
N ILE A 415 -12.59 -9.62 -9.00
CA ILE A 415 -11.19 -9.18 -8.96
C ILE A 415 -11.05 -7.83 -8.25
N VAL A 416 -9.89 -7.60 -7.66
CA VAL A 416 -9.57 -6.34 -6.98
C VAL A 416 -9.44 -5.21 -8.00
N ARG A 417 -10.30 -4.19 -7.87
CA ARG A 417 -10.23 -2.94 -8.64
C ARG A 417 -9.42 -1.88 -7.92
N VAL A 418 -9.60 -1.75 -6.60
CA VAL A 418 -8.87 -0.81 -5.72
C VAL A 418 -8.43 -1.54 -4.47
N VAL A 419 -7.16 -1.41 -4.10
CA VAL A 419 -6.66 -1.82 -2.79
C VAL A 419 -6.91 -0.68 -1.80
N CYS A 420 -7.89 -0.83 -0.91
CA CYS A 420 -8.32 0.23 0.00
C CYS A 420 -7.52 0.22 1.31
N PHE A 421 -7.25 -0.95 1.88
CA PHE A 421 -6.46 -1.08 3.10
C PHE A 421 -5.71 -2.41 3.11
N PRO A 422 -4.43 -2.43 3.51
CA PRO A 422 -3.68 -3.68 3.61
C PRO A 422 -4.17 -4.51 4.80
N GLY A 423 -4.24 -5.83 4.62
CA GLY A 423 -4.46 -6.76 5.73
C GLY A 423 -3.30 -6.77 6.70
N LEU A 424 -3.56 -7.27 7.91
CA LEU A 424 -2.59 -7.42 8.99
C LEU A 424 -2.58 -8.85 9.49
N VAL A 425 -1.40 -9.45 9.53
CA VAL A 425 -1.14 -10.81 10.01
C VAL A 425 -0.12 -10.76 11.13
N ALA A 426 -0.42 -11.45 12.23
CA ALA A 426 0.50 -11.68 13.32
C ALA A 426 1.13 -13.07 13.18
N TYR A 427 2.45 -13.11 13.29
CA TYR A 427 3.22 -14.34 13.45
C TYR A 427 3.79 -14.35 14.86
N ALA A 428 3.59 -15.43 15.60
CA ALA A 428 4.18 -15.59 16.94
C ALA A 428 4.93 -16.91 17.02
N GLN A 429 6.00 -16.94 17.83
CA GLN A 429 6.86 -18.11 17.96
C GLN A 429 6.16 -19.25 18.72
N GLY A 430 6.35 -20.49 18.26
CA GLY A 430 5.78 -21.71 18.84
C GLY A 430 4.33 -21.97 18.43
N GLY A 431 3.91 -23.23 18.59
CA GLY A 431 2.57 -23.70 18.25
C GLY A 431 1.49 -23.36 19.30
N GLY A 432 1.88 -22.78 20.44
CA GLY A 432 0.98 -22.31 21.49
C GLY A 432 0.18 -23.44 22.16
N ASP A 433 -0.92 -23.08 22.83
CA ASP A 433 -1.74 -24.05 23.56
C ASP A 433 -2.44 -25.07 22.67
N VAL A 434 -2.60 -24.77 21.37
CA VAL A 434 -3.16 -25.72 20.40
C VAL A 434 -2.15 -26.82 20.11
N ALA A 435 -0.91 -26.48 19.73
CA ALA A 435 0.12 -27.49 19.50
C ALA A 435 0.45 -28.27 20.77
N LYS A 436 0.49 -27.61 21.94
CA LYS A 436 0.69 -28.30 23.23
C LYS A 436 -0.42 -29.31 23.51
N ARG A 437 -1.68 -28.98 23.19
CA ARG A 437 -2.81 -29.92 23.32
C ARG A 437 -2.80 -31.03 22.28
N GLU A 438 -2.44 -30.73 21.03
CA GLU A 438 -2.32 -31.73 19.97
C GLU A 438 -1.22 -32.73 20.27
N LEU A 439 -0.03 -32.27 20.69
CA LEU A 439 1.08 -33.12 21.11
C LEU A 439 0.75 -33.93 22.37
N ALA A 440 -0.02 -33.37 23.31
CA ALA A 440 -0.45 -34.10 24.51
C ALA A 440 -1.55 -35.15 24.22
N GLY A 441 -2.27 -35.00 23.11
CA GLY A 441 -3.34 -35.91 22.67
C GLY A 441 -2.91 -36.95 21.64
N GLU A 442 -1.68 -36.88 21.12
CA GLU A 442 -1.09 -37.94 20.31
C GLU A 442 -0.76 -39.14 21.22
N ASP A 443 -1.71 -40.09 21.33
CA ASP A 443 -1.46 -41.38 21.95
C ASP A 443 -0.26 -42.08 21.30
N ASP A 444 0.60 -42.71 22.12
CA ASP A 444 1.77 -43.53 21.73
C ASP A 444 1.45 -44.69 20.76
N HIS A 445 0.18 -44.88 20.39
CA HIS A 445 -0.35 -45.93 19.54
C HIS A 445 -0.91 -45.43 18.20
N ALA A 446 -0.86 -44.12 17.93
CA ALA A 446 -1.19 -43.61 16.61
C ALA A 446 -0.21 -44.19 15.57
N PRO A 447 -0.69 -44.78 14.45
CA PRO A 447 0.18 -45.38 13.46
C PRO A 447 1.17 -44.34 12.93
N ARG A 448 2.47 -44.62 13.12
CA ARG A 448 3.66 -43.84 12.70
C ARG A 448 3.67 -43.35 11.24
N SER A 449 2.68 -43.71 10.43
CA SER A 449 2.55 -43.34 9.02
C SER A 449 1.80 -42.03 8.76
N LYS A 450 1.20 -41.39 9.78
CA LYS A 450 0.51 -40.09 9.62
C LYS A 450 1.26 -38.90 10.21
N SER A 451 2.28 -39.13 11.05
CA SER A 451 3.26 -38.10 11.36
C SER A 451 3.99 -37.78 10.07
N ASN A 452 3.78 -36.58 9.51
CA ASN A 452 4.55 -36.05 8.40
C ASN A 452 6.02 -35.97 8.83
N LYS A 453 6.74 -37.10 8.71
CA LYS A 453 8.19 -37.21 8.85
C LYS A 453 8.86 -36.49 7.69
N ARG A 454 8.74 -35.16 7.66
CA ARG A 454 9.73 -34.32 6.97
C ARG A 454 10.92 -34.17 7.92
N HIS A 455 11.74 -35.21 7.90
CA HIS A 455 13.17 -35.22 8.20
C HIS A 455 13.76 -33.95 8.84
N ARG A 456 13.92 -33.95 10.17
CA ARG A 456 15.19 -33.61 10.84
C ARG A 456 15.43 -34.60 11.98
N ALA A 457 16.69 -34.94 12.17
CA ALA A 457 17.15 -35.98 13.05
C ALA A 457 17.04 -35.56 14.54
N GLU A 458 16.78 -36.55 15.39
CA GLU A 458 17.07 -36.63 16.84
C GLU A 458 16.20 -35.87 17.85
N ASP A 459 15.49 -34.79 17.52
CA ASP A 459 14.65 -34.09 18.52
C ASP A 459 13.14 -34.39 18.37
N GLU A 460 12.48 -34.71 19.48
CA GLU A 460 11.02 -34.80 19.57
C GLU A 460 10.40 -33.41 19.37
N PRO A 461 9.38 -33.26 18.51
CA PRO A 461 8.76 -31.96 18.27
C PRO A 461 8.18 -31.40 19.58
N SER A 462 8.62 -30.20 19.95
CA SER A 462 8.10 -29.47 21.10
C SER A 462 6.91 -28.61 20.69
N GLY A 463 5.97 -28.37 21.61
CA GLY A 463 4.90 -27.38 21.41
C GLY A 463 5.41 -25.94 21.24
N ASP A 464 6.69 -25.71 21.56
CA ASP A 464 7.38 -24.45 21.36
C ASP A 464 8.07 -24.35 19.97
N ASP A 465 8.03 -25.42 19.17
CA ASP A 465 8.54 -25.41 17.80
C ASP A 465 7.55 -24.79 16.81
N GLY A 466 8.09 -24.21 15.73
CA GLY A 466 7.32 -23.61 14.64
C GLY A 466 6.84 -22.18 14.93
N PHE A 467 5.84 -21.74 14.16
CA PHE A 467 5.23 -20.43 14.33
C PHE A 467 3.72 -20.52 14.09
N ARG A 468 2.95 -19.76 14.87
CA ARG A 468 1.51 -19.59 14.68
C ARG A 468 1.23 -18.34 13.86
N THR A 469 0.23 -18.42 13.00
CA THR A 469 -0.19 -17.32 12.13
C THR A 469 -1.64 -16.96 12.45
N LYS A 470 -1.92 -15.66 12.64
CA LYS A 470 -3.29 -15.16 12.86
C LYS A 470 -3.56 -13.96 11.98
N VAL A 471 -4.62 -14.03 11.18
CA VAL A 471 -5.13 -12.86 10.46
C VAL A 471 -5.82 -11.96 11.48
N LEU A 472 -5.19 -10.83 11.81
CA LEU A 472 -5.75 -9.85 12.73
C LEU A 472 -6.73 -8.92 12.03
N SER A 473 -6.49 -8.63 10.75
CA SER A 473 -7.35 -7.78 9.96
C SER A 473 -7.26 -8.15 8.49
N LYS A 474 -8.41 -8.27 7.82
CA LYS A 474 -8.47 -8.54 6.38
C LYS A 474 -8.12 -7.27 5.59
N SER A 475 -7.59 -7.47 4.38
CA SER A 475 -7.42 -6.38 3.41
C SER A 475 -8.79 -5.85 2.99
N VAL A 476 -8.97 -4.53 2.96
CA VAL A 476 -10.18 -3.92 2.38
C VAL A 476 -9.93 -3.71 0.89
N VAL A 477 -10.84 -4.18 0.03
CA VAL A 477 -10.74 -4.04 -1.42
C VAL A 477 -12.06 -3.59 -2.05
N LEU A 478 -11.99 -2.75 -3.08
CA LEU A 478 -13.11 -2.54 -4.00
C LEU A 478 -13.01 -3.59 -5.10
N LEU A 479 -14.11 -4.29 -5.37
CA LEU A 479 -14.16 -5.35 -6.36
C LEU A 479 -14.82 -4.89 -7.66
N GLN A 480 -14.52 -5.62 -8.72
CA GLN A 480 -15.27 -5.61 -9.98
C GLN A 480 -15.35 -7.02 -10.56
N TRP A 481 -16.40 -7.29 -11.34
CA TRP A 481 -16.46 -8.50 -12.14
C TRP A 481 -15.49 -8.41 -13.31
N GLY A 482 -14.62 -9.41 -13.44
CA GLY A 482 -13.57 -9.43 -14.43
C GLY A 482 -12.99 -10.83 -14.61
N LYS A 483 -11.77 -10.88 -15.12
CA LYS A 483 -10.95 -12.08 -15.17
C LYS A 483 -9.54 -11.66 -14.79
N GLN A 484 -8.98 -12.31 -13.80
CA GLN A 484 -7.62 -12.11 -13.35
C GLN A 484 -6.66 -12.33 -14.53
N ARG A 485 -5.76 -11.39 -14.78
CA ARG A 485 -4.77 -11.54 -15.85
C ARG A 485 -3.77 -12.64 -15.49
N LEU A 486 -3.27 -13.37 -16.48
CA LEU A 486 -2.31 -14.47 -16.24
C LEU A 486 -1.06 -14.05 -15.48
N LEU A 487 -0.64 -12.80 -15.67
CA LEU A 487 0.53 -12.24 -15.02
C LEU A 487 0.35 -12.11 -13.49
N THR A 488 -0.86 -12.14 -12.97
CA THR A 488 -1.13 -12.15 -11.52
C THR A 488 -1.49 -13.54 -11.00
N LYS A 489 -2.09 -14.43 -11.82
CA LYS A 489 -2.49 -15.78 -11.41
C LYS A 489 -1.39 -16.83 -11.55
N GLU A 490 -0.61 -16.76 -12.62
CA GLU A 490 0.33 -17.82 -13.02
C GLU A 490 1.78 -17.33 -13.04
N ALA A 491 2.08 -16.06 -12.72
CA ALA A 491 3.46 -15.57 -12.73
C ALA A 491 4.38 -16.43 -11.85
N GLY A 492 5.48 -16.90 -12.45
CA GLY A 492 6.44 -17.81 -11.80
C GLY A 492 6.04 -19.29 -11.81
N THR A 493 4.86 -19.66 -12.33
CA THR A 493 4.48 -21.07 -12.51
C THR A 493 5.09 -21.66 -13.79
N GLY A 494 5.16 -22.99 -13.85
CA GLY A 494 5.60 -23.70 -15.07
C GLY A 494 4.77 -23.34 -16.31
N ARG A 495 3.47 -23.08 -16.16
CA ARG A 495 2.58 -22.64 -17.24
C ARG A 495 2.94 -21.26 -17.78
N HIS A 496 3.26 -20.32 -16.89
CA HIS A 496 3.74 -18.99 -17.28
C HIS A 496 5.06 -19.08 -18.05
N ILE A 497 6.02 -19.87 -17.54
CA ILE A 497 7.30 -20.10 -18.19
C ILE A 497 7.10 -20.74 -19.56
N GLN A 498 6.19 -21.70 -19.68
CA GLN A 498 5.89 -22.38 -20.93
C GLN A 498 5.20 -21.45 -21.95
N ALA A 499 4.19 -20.66 -21.54
CA ALA A 499 3.54 -19.69 -22.40
C ALA A 499 4.52 -18.62 -22.93
N MET A 500 5.49 -18.20 -22.10
CA MET A 500 6.56 -17.29 -22.51
C MET A 500 7.53 -17.96 -23.49
N LYS A 501 7.89 -19.23 -23.27
CA LYS A 501 8.75 -20.01 -24.18
C LYS A 501 8.08 -20.25 -25.54
N GLU A 502 6.78 -20.46 -25.56
CA GLU A 502 5.98 -20.72 -26.78
C GLU A 502 5.64 -19.44 -27.55
N GLY A 503 6.13 -18.26 -27.11
CA GLY A 503 5.84 -16.98 -27.77
C GLY A 503 4.35 -16.62 -27.75
N SER A 504 3.62 -17.08 -26.74
CA SER A 504 2.17 -16.92 -26.68
C SER A 504 1.77 -15.44 -26.55
N LYS A 505 0.93 -14.95 -27.48
CA LYS A 505 0.30 -13.63 -27.41
C LYS A 505 -0.78 -13.51 -26.33
N LYS A 506 -0.95 -14.54 -25.51
CA LYS A 506 -2.00 -14.61 -24.48
C LYS A 506 -1.94 -13.44 -23.50
N TYR A 507 -0.74 -12.93 -23.19
CA TYR A 507 -0.60 -11.71 -22.38
C TYR A 507 -1.07 -10.47 -23.15
N GLU A 508 -0.72 -10.30 -24.41
CA GLU A 508 -1.18 -9.15 -25.21
C GLU A 508 -2.72 -9.11 -25.29
N VAL A 509 -3.34 -10.27 -25.48
CA VAL A 509 -4.80 -10.43 -25.50
C VAL A 509 -5.42 -10.15 -24.12
N ASP A 510 -4.80 -10.61 -23.04
CA ASP A 510 -5.28 -10.33 -21.68
C ASP A 510 -5.21 -8.84 -21.32
N TYR A 511 -4.26 -8.10 -21.90
CA TYR A 511 -4.08 -6.67 -21.69
C TYR A 511 -4.88 -5.80 -22.67
N GLU A 512 -5.56 -6.38 -23.66
CA GLU A 512 -6.35 -5.62 -24.62
C GLU A 512 -7.45 -4.80 -23.94
N GLY A 513 -7.49 -3.50 -24.25
CA GLY A 513 -8.43 -2.53 -23.66
C GLY A 513 -8.02 -1.99 -22.28
N PHE A 514 -6.98 -2.54 -21.64
CA PHE A 514 -6.44 -1.98 -20.41
C PHE A 514 -5.54 -0.79 -20.70
N VAL A 515 -5.66 0.23 -19.87
CA VAL A 515 -4.82 1.43 -19.95
C VAL A 515 -4.34 1.76 -18.54
N GLU A 516 -3.03 1.87 -18.35
CA GLU A 516 -2.45 2.29 -17.08
C GLU A 516 -2.53 3.82 -16.93
N LEU A 517 -2.95 4.30 -15.76
CA LEU A 517 -3.20 5.73 -15.54
C LEU A 517 -1.94 6.59 -15.78
N TYR A 518 -0.77 6.08 -15.38
CA TYR A 518 0.49 6.79 -15.55
C TYR A 518 0.90 6.91 -17.02
N ASP A 519 0.57 5.91 -17.85
CA ASP A 519 0.84 5.98 -19.29
C ASP A 519 -0.05 7.03 -19.97
N VAL A 520 -1.31 7.16 -19.53
CA VAL A 520 -2.20 8.25 -19.98
C VAL A 520 -1.61 9.60 -19.61
N PHE A 521 -1.11 9.74 -18.38
CA PHE A 521 -0.45 10.95 -17.91
C PHE A 521 0.77 11.31 -18.76
N LEU A 522 1.69 10.37 -18.99
CA LEU A 522 2.88 10.60 -19.80
C LEU A 522 2.54 11.03 -21.23
N LYS A 523 1.59 10.34 -21.87
CA LYS A 523 1.13 10.69 -23.22
C LYS A 523 0.56 12.11 -23.28
N ARG A 524 -0.26 12.49 -22.29
CA ARG A 524 -0.85 13.83 -22.22
C ARG A 524 0.21 14.91 -22.00
N THR A 525 1.11 14.72 -21.03
CA THR A 525 2.18 15.68 -20.76
C THR A 525 3.12 15.84 -21.96
N GLN A 526 3.39 14.76 -22.70
CA GLN A 526 4.16 14.83 -23.94
C GLN A 526 3.44 15.66 -25.01
N GLN A 527 2.15 15.42 -25.23
CA GLN A 527 1.33 16.19 -26.17
C GLN A 527 1.26 17.69 -25.80
N GLU A 528 1.12 18.00 -24.51
CA GLU A 528 1.13 19.39 -24.02
C GLU A 528 2.49 20.07 -24.25
N ARG A 529 3.60 19.35 -24.05
CA ARG A 529 4.96 19.86 -24.32
C ARG A 529 5.22 20.08 -25.82
N GLU A 530 4.77 19.17 -26.67
CA GLU A 530 4.87 19.31 -28.13
C GLU A 530 4.02 20.47 -28.64
N ALA A 531 2.79 20.64 -28.11
CA ALA A 531 1.94 21.77 -28.45
C ALA A 531 2.52 23.13 -28.01
N LEU A 532 3.28 23.16 -26.91
CA LEU A 532 4.01 24.35 -26.43
C LEU A 532 5.33 24.61 -27.17
N GLN A 533 5.72 23.75 -28.12
CA GLN A 533 6.82 23.98 -29.05
C GLN A 533 6.28 24.17 -30.49
N PRO A 534 5.54 25.25 -30.80
CA PRO A 534 4.74 25.31 -32.03
C PRO A 534 5.58 25.56 -33.28
N ASN A 535 6.90 25.80 -33.16
CA ASN A 535 7.77 26.06 -34.31
C ASN A 535 9.21 25.66 -33.98
N GLY A 536 9.77 24.76 -34.78
CA GLY A 536 11.21 24.56 -34.91
C GLY A 536 11.91 25.78 -35.52
N SER A 537 11.85 26.93 -34.85
CA SER A 537 12.85 27.97 -35.06
C SER A 537 14.11 27.54 -34.33
N SER A 538 14.99 26.92 -35.10
CA SER A 538 16.43 26.81 -34.81
C SER A 538 17.00 28.21 -34.52
N TRP A 539 16.83 28.69 -33.29
CA TRP A 539 17.52 29.86 -32.73
C TRP A 539 18.75 29.45 -31.90
N LEU A 540 19.26 28.22 -32.07
CA LEU A 540 20.68 28.05 -31.83
C LEU A 540 21.39 28.85 -32.94
N PRO A 541 22.11 29.93 -32.63
CA PRO A 541 22.95 30.56 -33.63
C PRO A 541 23.87 29.48 -34.20
N ASP A 542 23.98 29.44 -35.51
CA ASP A 542 24.93 28.63 -36.25
C ASP A 542 26.35 28.97 -35.77
N VAL A 543 26.81 28.29 -34.71
CA VAL A 543 28.12 28.52 -34.08
C VAL A 543 29.26 28.21 -35.06
N SER A 544 28.96 27.49 -36.16
CA SER A 544 29.86 27.24 -37.29
C SER A 544 30.22 28.49 -38.10
N ARG A 545 29.48 29.61 -37.96
CA ARG A 545 29.79 30.88 -38.64
C ARG A 545 30.62 31.87 -37.82
N LEU A 546 30.88 31.59 -36.53
CA LEU A 546 31.64 32.48 -35.66
C LEU A 546 33.15 32.16 -35.58
N TRP A 547 33.62 31.09 -36.22
CA TRP A 547 35.04 30.73 -36.28
C TRP A 547 35.53 30.73 -37.74
N SER A 548 35.51 31.90 -38.38
CA SER A 548 36.42 32.16 -39.51
C SER A 548 37.77 32.61 -38.94
N PRO A 549 38.90 31.96 -39.26
CA PRO A 549 40.21 32.45 -38.85
C PRO A 549 40.49 33.77 -39.57
N SER A 550 40.52 34.87 -38.82
CA SER A 550 41.06 36.14 -39.29
C SER A 550 42.51 35.91 -39.73
N ARG A 551 42.77 36.12 -41.03
CA ARG A 551 44.12 36.21 -41.59
C ARG A 551 44.90 37.30 -40.84
N SER A 552 46.02 36.90 -40.26
CA SER A 552 47.04 37.81 -39.72
C SER A 552 47.68 38.61 -40.86
N PRO A 553 47.91 39.92 -40.69
CA PRO A 553 48.74 40.69 -41.62
C PRO A 553 50.21 40.39 -41.31
N SER A 554 50.90 39.79 -42.28
CA SER A 554 52.36 39.71 -42.29
C SER A 554 52.95 41.10 -42.46
N GLN A 555 53.69 41.54 -41.44
CA GLN A 555 54.69 42.59 -41.55
C GLN A 555 55.78 42.13 -42.54
N GLY A 556 56.23 43.05 -43.38
CA GLY A 556 57.44 42.91 -44.18
C GLY A 556 58.16 44.24 -44.22
N ALA A 557 59.41 44.20 -43.74
CA ALA A 557 60.55 45.11 -43.95
C ALA A 557 60.36 46.61 -43.74
#